data_AF-A0A3P6RDW9-F1
#
_entry.id   AF-A0A3P6RDW9-F1
#
_cell.length_a   1.000
_cell.length_b   1.000
_cell.length_c   1.000
_cell.angle_alpha   90.00
_cell.angle_beta   90.00
_cell.angle_gamma   90.00
#
_symmetry.space_group_name_H-M   'P 1'
#
loop_
_entity.id
_entity.type
_entity.pdbx_description
1 polymer ?
#
loop_
_entity_poly.entity_id
_entity_poly.type
_entity_poly.pdbx_seq_one_letter_code
_entity_poly.pdbx_strand_id
1 'polypeptide(L)'
;MVLSVSFRYLHLCRTLQTTYKMEPAGSQGVHSIDDFQFLPFLWGSAQLAGESLNTKFELLRFSASGNKSLVPESYLKPTTVEANAHKYLFFDCVNFINQTKSGPFYQHSNQLWNISAVPTWTKVNSGLFKMYEGEILKKFPVVQHFRFGTLFSFEKRPESDNNESNSPHPLNTADAIAPQDVDGSLSPPISPHLPKIDE
;
A
#
# COMPACT_ATOMS: atom_id res chain seq x y z
N MET A 1 15.95 10.57 9.20
CA MET A 1 14.87 11.57 9.42
C MET A 1 13.48 10.93 9.39
N VAL A 2 13.15 10.11 8.39
CA VAL A 2 11.79 9.54 8.24
C VAL A 2 11.30 8.83 9.51
N LEU A 3 12.04 7.84 10.02
CA LEU A 3 11.53 6.97 11.08
C LEU A 3 11.19 7.70 12.40
N SER A 4 12.11 8.51 12.93
CA SER A 4 11.88 9.19 14.23
C SER A 4 10.80 10.26 14.16
N VAL A 5 10.69 10.98 13.05
CA VAL A 5 9.63 11.99 12.83
C VAL A 5 8.29 11.29 12.61
N SER A 6 8.25 10.21 11.83
CA SER A 6 7.03 9.45 11.56
C SER A 6 6.41 8.85 12.81
N PHE A 7 7.19 8.23 13.71
CA PHE A 7 6.66 7.68 14.97
C PHE A 7 6.03 8.77 15.84
N ARG A 8 6.71 9.91 16.04
CA ARG A 8 6.18 11.02 16.85
C ARG A 8 4.92 11.63 16.24
N TYR A 9 4.92 11.83 14.92
CA TYR A 9 3.74 12.31 14.19
C TYR A 9 2.56 11.35 14.36
N LEU A 10 2.77 10.04 14.21
CA LEU A 10 1.71 9.05 14.36
C LEU A 10 1.16 8.98 15.77
N HIS A 11 2.02 9.01 16.80
CA HIS A 11 1.55 9.05 18.17
C HIS A 11 0.69 10.29 18.43
N LEU A 12 1.11 11.46 17.94
CA LEU A 12 0.30 12.68 18.03
C LEU A 12 -1.05 12.52 17.33
N CYS A 13 -1.07 12.04 16.08
CA CYS A 13 -2.31 11.80 15.34
C CYS A 13 -3.26 10.86 16.10
N ARG A 14 -2.75 9.76 16.67
CA ARG A 14 -3.54 8.80 17.45
C ARG A 14 -4.08 9.39 18.75
N THR A 15 -3.28 10.22 19.42
CA THR A 15 -3.76 10.98 20.58
C THR A 15 -4.90 11.90 20.19
N LEU A 16 -4.80 12.63 19.07
CA LEU A 16 -5.88 13.49 18.60
C LEU A 16 -7.13 12.68 18.24
N GLN A 17 -6.96 11.59 17.47
CA GLN A 17 -8.06 10.71 17.05
C GLN A 17 -8.84 10.15 18.24
N THR A 18 -8.13 9.64 19.26
CA THR A 18 -8.76 9.04 20.44
C THR A 18 -9.34 10.10 21.39
N THR A 19 -8.63 11.20 21.62
CA THR A 19 -9.06 12.27 22.54
C THR A 19 -10.31 12.97 22.03
N TYR A 20 -10.35 13.29 20.73
CA TYR A 20 -11.44 14.05 20.12
C TYR A 20 -12.46 13.16 19.39
N LYS A 21 -12.32 11.83 19.47
CA LYS A 21 -13.20 10.85 18.79
C LYS A 21 -13.39 11.20 17.31
N MET A 22 -12.27 11.49 16.64
CA MET A 22 -12.29 11.91 15.24
C MET A 22 -12.88 10.80 14.39
N GLU A 23 -13.70 11.17 13.41
CA GLU A 23 -14.18 10.25 12.40
C GLU A 23 -13.19 10.16 11.23
N PRO A 24 -13.06 8.99 10.59
CA PRO A 24 -12.27 8.82 9.37
C PRO A 24 -12.69 9.79 8.27
N ALA A 25 -11.72 10.38 7.58
CA ALA A 25 -12.01 11.24 6.43
C ALA A 25 -12.25 10.38 5.18
N GLY A 26 -13.48 10.39 4.67
CA GLY A 26 -13.86 9.72 3.43
C GLY A 26 -14.53 8.36 3.63
N SER A 27 -15.22 7.88 2.58
CA SER A 27 -16.12 6.72 2.63
C SER A 27 -15.47 5.40 2.19
N GLN A 28 -14.15 5.25 2.33
CA GLN A 28 -13.42 4.09 1.76
C GLN A 28 -13.80 2.75 2.41
N GLY A 29 -14.46 2.77 3.58
CA GLY A 29 -15.07 1.59 4.20
C GLY A 29 -14.14 0.38 4.27
N VAL A 30 -14.67 -0.79 3.93
CA VAL A 30 -13.98 -2.10 3.98
C VAL A 30 -12.83 -2.23 2.96
N HIS A 31 -12.70 -1.30 2.02
CA HIS A 31 -11.63 -1.31 1.01
C HIS A 31 -10.38 -0.54 1.43
N SER A 32 -10.43 0.19 2.55
CA SER A 32 -9.26 0.85 3.13
C SER A 32 -8.36 -0.13 3.88
N ILE A 33 -7.05 0.14 3.90
CA ILE A 33 -6.10 -0.63 4.70
C ILE A 33 -6.20 -0.29 6.19
N ASP A 34 -6.55 0.95 6.49
CA ASP A 34 -6.74 1.52 7.82
C ASP A 34 -7.64 2.76 7.70
N ASP A 35 -8.28 3.11 8.80
CA ASP A 35 -9.27 4.18 8.84
C ASP A 35 -8.64 5.57 8.63
N PHE A 36 -7.39 5.78 9.04
CA PHE A 36 -6.76 7.10 9.02
C PHE A 36 -5.43 7.18 8.27
N GLN A 37 -4.66 6.08 8.24
CA GLN A 37 -3.25 6.13 7.87
C GLN A 37 -2.90 5.13 6.77
N PHE A 38 -2.21 5.60 5.73
CA PHE A 38 -1.67 4.72 4.69
C PHE A 38 -0.14 4.65 4.72
N LEU A 39 0.52 5.82 4.70
CA LEU A 39 1.98 5.94 4.60
C LEU A 39 2.78 5.11 5.62
N PRO A 40 2.36 4.97 6.89
CA PRO A 40 3.09 4.13 7.84
C PRO A 40 3.18 2.66 7.43
N PHE A 41 2.17 2.12 6.76
CA PHE A 41 2.21 0.75 6.22
C PHE A 41 3.15 0.65 5.02
N LEU A 42 3.15 1.66 4.15
CA LEU A 42 4.07 1.74 3.02
C LEU A 42 5.53 1.81 3.49
N TRP A 43 5.86 2.72 4.41
CA TRP A 43 7.22 2.84 4.93
C TRP A 43 7.60 1.66 5.83
N GLY A 44 6.67 1.18 6.67
CA GLY A 44 6.91 0.03 7.53
C GLY A 44 7.18 -1.27 6.77
N SER A 45 6.47 -1.51 5.67
CA SER A 45 6.76 -2.65 4.78
C SER A 45 8.13 -2.51 4.10
N ALA A 46 8.58 -1.30 3.78
CA ALA A 46 9.93 -1.06 3.27
C ALA A 46 11.01 -1.35 4.32
N GLN A 47 10.80 -1.00 5.60
CA GLN A 47 11.71 -1.36 6.70
C GLN A 47 11.92 -2.88 6.76
N LEU A 48 10.81 -3.62 6.73
CA LEU A 48 10.80 -5.09 6.85
C LEU A 48 11.34 -5.78 5.59
N ALA A 49 11.14 -5.20 4.41
CA ALA A 49 11.77 -5.66 3.17
C ALA A 49 13.30 -5.51 3.22
N GLY A 50 13.80 -4.38 3.73
CA GLY A 50 15.23 -4.13 3.89
C GLY A 50 15.91 -5.11 4.85
N GLU A 51 15.29 -5.40 5.98
CA GLU A 51 15.83 -6.37 6.94
C GLU A 51 15.82 -7.80 6.43
N SER A 52 14.80 -8.20 5.67
CA SER A 52 14.77 -9.50 5.01
C SER A 52 15.97 -9.67 4.04
N LEU A 53 16.33 -8.60 3.33
CA LEU A 53 17.51 -8.58 2.45
C LEU A 53 18.82 -8.60 3.24
N ASN A 54 18.93 -7.78 4.28
CA ASN A 54 20.12 -7.73 5.13
C ASN A 54 20.37 -9.06 5.84
N THR A 55 19.32 -9.71 6.35
CA THR A 55 19.37 -11.03 6.99
C THR A 55 19.73 -12.13 5.99
N LYS A 56 19.20 -12.11 4.75
CA LYS A 56 19.60 -13.07 3.72
C LYS A 56 21.09 -12.96 3.39
N PHE A 57 21.57 -11.72 3.29
CA PHE A 57 22.98 -11.43 3.11
C PHE A 57 23.82 -11.84 4.33
N GLU A 58 23.28 -11.73 5.56
CA GLU A 58 23.92 -12.12 6.82
C GLU A 58 23.95 -13.63 7.05
N LEU A 59 22.89 -14.36 6.69
CA LEU A 59 22.83 -15.82 6.68
C LEU A 59 23.80 -16.44 5.67
N LEU A 60 24.12 -15.73 4.58
CA LEU A 60 25.18 -16.13 3.65
C LEU A 60 26.60 -15.94 4.23
N ARG A 61 26.77 -15.15 5.31
CA ARG A 61 28.09 -14.80 5.87
C ARG A 61 28.34 -15.27 7.30
N PHE A 62 27.32 -15.49 8.14
CA PHE A 62 27.46 -16.13 9.46
C PHE A 62 26.08 -16.45 10.07
N SER A 63 25.68 -17.73 10.06
CA SER A 63 24.44 -18.20 10.70
C SER A 63 24.60 -18.23 12.23
N ALA A 64 24.39 -17.10 12.92
CA ALA A 64 24.45 -17.06 14.40
C ALA A 64 23.47 -16.10 15.11
N SER A 65 22.67 -15.29 14.42
CA SER A 65 21.67 -14.43 15.09
C SER A 65 20.27 -15.01 14.95
N GLY A 66 19.74 -15.56 16.04
CA GLY A 66 18.42 -16.19 16.16
C GLY A 66 17.22 -15.23 16.00
N ASN A 67 17.34 -14.19 15.18
CA ASN A 67 16.24 -13.32 14.82
C ASN A 67 15.26 -14.11 13.95
N LYS A 68 14.15 -14.53 14.56
CA LYS A 68 13.01 -15.13 13.86
C LYS A 68 12.59 -14.17 12.74
N SER A 69 12.75 -14.62 11.49
CA SER A 69 12.40 -13.83 10.31
C SER A 69 10.93 -13.39 10.39
N LEU A 70 10.71 -12.09 10.47
CA LEU A 70 9.36 -11.51 10.43
C LEU A 70 8.84 -11.62 9.00
N VAL A 71 7.86 -12.47 8.79
CA VAL A 71 7.10 -12.58 7.52
C VAL A 71 5.80 -11.79 7.60
N PRO A 72 5.13 -11.45 6.47
CA PRO A 72 3.86 -10.72 6.50
C PRO A 72 2.79 -11.34 7.42
N GLU A 73 2.63 -12.66 7.46
CA GLU A 73 1.70 -13.32 8.40
C GLU A 73 1.99 -12.99 9.89
N SER A 74 3.21 -12.59 10.23
CA SER A 74 3.65 -12.37 11.62
C SER A 74 2.87 -11.26 12.34
N TYR A 75 2.33 -10.26 11.63
CA TYR A 75 1.54 -9.21 12.28
C TYR A 75 0.13 -9.67 12.69
N LEU A 76 -0.29 -10.88 12.32
CA LEU A 76 -1.52 -11.47 12.85
C LEU A 76 -1.36 -12.00 14.28
N LYS A 77 -0.13 -12.09 14.79
CA LYS A 77 0.18 -12.64 16.12
C LYS A 77 0.38 -11.48 17.11
N PRO A 78 -0.56 -11.21 18.04
CA PRO A 78 -0.49 -10.04 18.93
C PRO A 78 0.82 -9.93 19.71
N THR A 79 1.33 -11.06 20.22
CA THR A 79 2.62 -11.10 20.94
C THR A 79 3.81 -10.70 20.07
N THR A 80 3.78 -11.05 18.78
CA THR A 80 4.82 -10.63 17.83
C THR A 80 4.69 -9.14 17.53
N VAL A 81 3.45 -8.65 17.45
CA VAL A 81 3.16 -7.23 17.23
C VAL A 81 3.65 -6.37 18.37
N GLU A 82 3.28 -6.70 19.61
CA GLU A 82 3.69 -5.96 20.81
C GLU A 82 5.22 -5.90 20.96
N ALA A 83 5.90 -7.03 20.72
CA ALA A 83 7.36 -7.12 20.81
C ALA A 83 8.11 -6.26 19.77
N ASN A 84 7.46 -5.92 18.64
CA ASN A 84 8.09 -5.28 17.49
C ASN A 84 7.53 -3.88 17.16
N ALA A 85 6.42 -3.47 17.80
CA ALA A 85 5.76 -2.19 17.56
C ALA A 85 6.70 -0.99 17.75
N HIS A 86 7.56 -1.00 18.76
CA HIS A 86 8.51 0.09 19.00
C HIS A 86 9.65 0.18 17.95
N LYS A 87 9.80 -0.82 17.08
CA LYS A 87 10.87 -0.90 16.07
C LYS A 87 10.38 -0.61 14.66
N TYR A 88 9.19 -1.10 14.31
CA TYR A 88 8.66 -1.04 12.93
C TYR A 88 7.31 -0.36 12.87
N LEU A 89 7.18 0.62 11.97
CA LEU A 89 5.94 1.39 11.78
C LEU A 89 4.74 0.50 11.43
N PHE A 90 4.98 -0.57 10.65
CA PHE A 90 3.91 -1.50 10.27
C PHE A 90 3.33 -2.18 11.51
N PHE A 91 4.20 -2.72 12.37
CA PHE A 91 3.78 -3.40 13.59
C PHE A 91 3.18 -2.41 14.60
N ASP A 92 3.69 -1.18 14.68
CA ASP A 92 3.11 -0.12 15.50
C ASP A 92 1.67 0.22 15.10
N CYS A 93 1.38 0.32 13.79
CA CYS A 93 0.02 0.52 13.31
C CYS A 93 -0.90 -0.65 13.62
N VAL A 94 -0.44 -1.89 13.40
CA VAL A 94 -1.24 -3.08 13.74
C VAL A 94 -1.47 -3.18 15.25
N ASN A 95 -0.49 -2.79 16.07
CA ASN A 95 -0.65 -2.72 17.53
C ASN A 95 -1.77 -1.75 17.92
N PHE A 96 -1.81 -0.57 17.31
CA PHE A 96 -2.87 0.40 17.55
C PHE A 96 -4.26 -0.11 17.10
N ILE A 97 -4.33 -0.81 15.95
CA ILE A 97 -5.57 -1.46 15.50
C ILE A 97 -6.05 -2.47 16.54
N ASN A 98 -5.18 -3.35 17.04
CA ASN A 98 -5.54 -4.36 18.04
C ASN A 98 -6.03 -3.75 19.38
N GLN A 99 -5.63 -2.51 19.69
CA GLN A 99 -6.06 -1.80 20.90
C GLN A 99 -7.39 -1.05 20.71
N THR A 100 -7.75 -0.71 19.47
CA THR A 100 -8.89 0.17 19.16
C THR A 100 -10.05 -0.56 18.50
N LYS A 101 -9.80 -1.71 17.88
CA LYS A 101 -10.80 -2.55 17.23
C LYS A 101 -10.94 -3.88 17.98
N SER A 102 -12.18 -4.33 18.15
CA SER A 102 -12.50 -5.58 18.83
C SER A 102 -13.02 -6.63 17.85
N GLY A 103 -12.85 -7.90 18.22
CA GLY A 103 -13.28 -9.04 17.43
C GLY A 103 -12.17 -9.60 16.53
N PRO A 104 -12.49 -10.60 15.69
CA PRO A 104 -11.51 -11.22 14.80
C PRO A 104 -10.96 -10.23 13.76
N PHE A 105 -9.63 -10.25 13.57
CA PHE A 105 -8.92 -9.31 12.71
C PHE A 105 -9.46 -9.23 11.27
N TYR A 106 -9.86 -10.38 10.70
CA TYR A 106 -10.41 -10.45 9.35
C TYR A 106 -11.75 -9.73 9.17
N GLN A 107 -12.49 -9.46 10.26
CA GLN A 107 -13.77 -8.76 10.23
C GLN A 107 -13.59 -7.24 10.17
N HIS A 108 -12.67 -6.69 10.95
CA HIS A 108 -12.50 -5.24 11.09
C HIS A 108 -11.32 -4.66 10.28
N SER A 109 -10.43 -5.53 9.77
CA SER A 109 -9.22 -5.17 9.03
C SER A 109 -8.99 -6.13 7.86
N ASN A 110 -10.01 -6.34 7.04
CA ASN A 110 -10.01 -7.34 5.97
C ASN A 110 -8.90 -7.15 4.93
N GLN A 111 -8.59 -5.91 4.52
CA GLN A 111 -7.49 -5.66 3.58
C GLN A 111 -6.14 -6.08 4.15
N LEU A 112 -5.86 -5.71 5.41
CA LEU A 112 -4.67 -6.17 6.10
C LEU A 112 -4.68 -7.70 6.24
N TRP A 113 -5.81 -8.31 6.58
CA TRP A 113 -5.91 -9.76 6.61
C TRP A 113 -5.50 -10.41 5.28
N ASN A 114 -5.96 -9.89 4.14
CA ASN A 114 -5.60 -10.41 2.82
C ASN A 114 -4.11 -10.18 2.50
N ILE A 115 -3.55 -9.03 2.89
CA ILE A 115 -2.12 -8.72 2.71
C ILE A 115 -1.23 -9.71 3.48
N SER A 116 -1.72 -10.30 4.57
CA SER A 116 -0.94 -11.23 5.40
C SER A 116 -0.54 -12.51 4.65
N ALA A 117 -1.33 -12.88 3.63
CA ALA A 117 -1.06 -14.03 2.76
C ALA A 117 0.00 -13.75 1.68
N VAL A 118 0.45 -12.50 1.53
CA VAL A 118 1.53 -12.16 0.59
C VAL A 118 2.84 -12.72 1.13
N PRO A 119 3.65 -13.43 0.33
CA PRO A 119 4.75 -14.24 0.87
C PRO A 119 5.96 -13.43 1.35
N THR A 120 6.15 -12.20 0.86
CA THR A 120 7.34 -11.39 1.19
C THR A 120 7.01 -9.92 1.39
N TRP A 121 7.75 -9.27 2.28
CA TRP A 121 7.61 -7.82 2.52
C TRP A 121 7.94 -6.96 1.30
N THR A 122 8.86 -7.41 0.43
CA THR A 122 9.13 -6.73 -0.85
C THR A 122 7.88 -6.69 -1.72
N LYS A 123 7.15 -7.82 -1.85
CA LYS A 123 5.89 -7.87 -2.61
C LYS A 123 4.79 -7.04 -1.94
N VAL A 124 4.69 -7.09 -0.61
CA VAL A 124 3.77 -6.22 0.16
C VAL A 124 4.06 -4.75 -0.16
N ASN A 125 5.30 -4.32 -0.06
CA ASN A 125 5.70 -2.94 -0.31
C ASN A 125 5.39 -2.48 -1.74
N SER A 126 5.73 -3.30 -2.74
CA SER A 126 5.38 -2.99 -4.14
C SER A 126 3.88 -2.90 -4.36
N GLY A 127 3.08 -3.78 -3.73
CA GLY A 127 1.62 -3.73 -3.78
C GLY A 127 1.06 -2.46 -3.12
N LEU A 128 1.56 -2.11 -1.93
CA LEU A 128 1.17 -0.90 -1.21
C LEU A 128 1.55 0.37 -1.98
N PHE A 129 2.67 0.37 -2.71
CA PHE A 129 3.04 1.50 -3.54
C PHE A 129 2.03 1.73 -4.68
N LYS A 130 1.64 0.65 -5.38
CA LYS A 130 0.60 0.71 -6.43
C LYS A 130 -0.75 1.14 -5.86
N MET A 131 -1.11 0.62 -4.69
CA MET A 131 -2.34 1.00 -4.00
C MET A 131 -2.31 2.46 -3.56
N TYR A 132 -1.17 3.00 -3.10
CA TYR A 132 -1.03 4.42 -2.76
C TYR A 132 -1.29 5.32 -3.99
N GLU A 133 -0.73 4.95 -5.13
CA GLU A 133 -0.92 5.69 -6.37
C GLU A 133 -2.39 5.68 -6.81
N GLY A 134 -3.02 4.51 -6.85
CA GLY A 134 -4.40 4.35 -7.32
C GLY A 134 -5.46 4.87 -6.35
N GLU A 135 -5.30 4.57 -5.05
CA GLU A 135 -6.34 4.79 -4.04
C GLU A 135 -6.20 6.13 -3.30
N ILE A 136 -5.03 6.77 -3.37
CA ILE A 136 -4.78 8.08 -2.75
C ILE A 136 -4.49 9.11 -3.82
N LEU A 137 -3.34 9.01 -4.50
CA LEU A 137 -2.88 10.09 -5.39
C LEU A 137 -3.80 10.35 -6.58
N LYS A 138 -4.41 9.29 -7.14
CA LYS A 138 -5.34 9.37 -8.28
C LYS A 138 -6.80 9.54 -7.87
N LYS A 139 -7.13 9.62 -6.58
CA LYS A 139 -8.51 9.84 -6.11
C LYS A 139 -8.73 11.31 -5.76
N PHE A 140 -9.42 12.04 -6.64
CA PHE A 140 -9.72 13.46 -6.44
C PHE A 140 -10.33 13.78 -5.06
N PRO A 141 -11.34 13.06 -4.54
CA PRO A 141 -11.89 13.37 -3.21
C PRO A 141 -10.88 13.28 -2.06
N VAL A 142 -9.80 12.51 -2.24
CA VAL A 142 -8.71 12.35 -1.26
C VAL A 142 -7.71 13.50 -1.38
N VAL A 143 -7.32 13.87 -2.60
CA VAL A 143 -6.25 14.87 -2.85
C VAL A 143 -6.74 16.29 -3.12
N GLN A 144 -8.05 16.52 -3.23
CA GLN A 144 -8.64 17.84 -3.53
C GLN A 144 -8.22 18.96 -2.55
N HIS A 145 -7.75 18.59 -1.35
CA HIS A 145 -7.29 19.54 -0.34
C HIS A 145 -5.75 19.73 -0.33
N PHE A 146 -5.02 19.14 -1.29
CA PHE A 146 -3.60 19.40 -1.46
C PHE A 146 -3.35 20.85 -1.84
N ARG A 147 -2.38 21.47 -1.17
CA ARG A 147 -1.98 22.85 -1.42
C ARG A 147 -0.73 22.86 -2.29
N PHE A 148 -0.79 23.63 -3.36
CA PHE A 148 0.34 23.89 -4.24
C PHE A 148 0.87 25.30 -4.00
N GLY A 149 2.19 25.45 -4.07
CA GLY A 149 2.88 26.70 -3.80
C GLY A 149 4.26 26.69 -4.46
N THR A 150 5.15 27.57 -4.03
CA THR A 150 6.48 27.69 -4.66
C THR A 150 7.37 26.45 -4.47
N LEU A 151 7.24 25.73 -3.35
CA LEU A 151 8.01 24.49 -3.10
C LEU A 151 7.41 23.28 -3.81
N PHE A 152 6.09 23.22 -3.92
CA PHE A 152 5.35 22.14 -4.57
C PHE A 152 4.44 22.74 -5.63
N SER A 153 5.02 23.00 -6.80
CA SER A 153 4.31 23.64 -7.91
C SER A 153 3.32 22.67 -8.54
N PHE A 154 2.17 23.20 -8.99
CA PHE A 154 1.24 22.50 -9.86
C PHE A 154 1.67 22.56 -11.34
N GLU A 155 2.59 23.47 -11.67
CA GLU A 155 3.09 23.62 -13.03
C GLU A 155 3.75 22.34 -13.50
N LYS A 156 3.53 22.00 -14.78
CA LYS A 156 4.19 20.86 -15.41
C LYS A 156 5.70 21.06 -15.27
N ARG A 157 6.40 20.06 -14.74
CA ARG A 157 7.86 20.05 -14.72
C ARG A 157 8.35 20.28 -16.16
N PRO A 158 9.20 21.27 -16.44
CA PRO A 158 9.76 21.44 -17.76
C PRO A 158 10.45 20.13 -18.15
N GLU A 159 10.15 19.63 -19.35
CA GLU A 159 10.86 18.47 -19.88
C GLU A 159 12.33 18.90 -20.01
N SER A 160 13.19 18.33 -19.16
CA SER A 160 14.62 18.42 -19.41
C SER A 160 14.88 17.69 -20.72
N ASP A 161 15.48 18.36 -21.70
CA ASP A 161 15.99 17.72 -22.91
C ASP A 161 16.83 16.51 -22.49
N ASN A 162 16.27 15.31 -22.63
CA ASN A 162 16.88 14.08 -22.16
C ASN A 162 18.04 13.69 -23.09
N ASN A 163 19.24 14.10 -22.70
CA ASN A 163 20.49 13.40 -23.01
C ASN A 163 20.93 12.55 -21.80
N GLU A 164 19.99 11.89 -21.12
CA GLU A 164 20.28 10.87 -20.09
C GLU A 164 19.64 9.54 -20.48
N SER A 165 20.35 8.83 -21.36
CA SER A 165 20.37 7.37 -21.28
C SER A 165 21.09 6.99 -19.98
N ASN A 166 20.53 6.02 -19.24
CA ASN A 166 20.98 5.51 -17.93
C ASN A 166 20.56 6.28 -16.67
N SER A 167 19.28 6.16 -16.31
CA SER A 167 18.90 5.95 -14.92
C SER A 167 17.85 4.85 -14.83
N PRO A 168 17.97 3.87 -13.91
CA PRO A 168 17.08 2.72 -13.86
C PRO A 168 15.75 3.14 -13.22
N HIS A 169 14.80 3.59 -14.04
CA HIS A 169 13.39 3.56 -13.64
C HIS A 169 12.95 2.08 -13.56
N PRO A 170 12.32 1.64 -12.46
CA PRO A 170 11.81 0.27 -12.36
C PRO A 170 10.67 0.05 -13.36
N LEU A 171 10.94 -0.83 -14.33
CA LEU A 171 10.07 -1.48 -15.32
C LEU A 171 8.66 -0.91 -15.52
N ASN A 172 8.48 -0.25 -16.65
CA ASN A 172 7.20 -0.19 -17.35
C ASN A 172 7.00 -1.52 -18.11
N THR A 173 6.15 -2.42 -17.61
CA THR A 173 5.73 -3.64 -18.33
C THR A 173 4.45 -3.41 -19.15
N ALA A 174 4.35 -2.27 -19.83
CA ALA A 174 3.20 -1.94 -20.68
C ALA A 174 3.40 -2.30 -22.15
N ASP A 175 4.60 -2.71 -22.57
CA ASP A 175 4.84 -3.12 -23.97
C ASP A 175 4.70 -4.64 -24.13
N ALA A 176 3.46 -5.12 -24.03
CA ALA A 176 3.07 -6.42 -24.53
C ALA A 176 2.01 -6.24 -25.63
N ILE A 177 2.51 -6.02 -26.85
CA ILE A 177 1.95 -6.41 -28.15
C ILE A 177 0.45 -6.12 -28.35
N ALA A 178 0.14 -5.00 -29.03
CA ALA A 178 -1.11 -4.84 -29.76
C ALA A 178 -0.91 -5.30 -31.22
N PRO A 179 -1.76 -6.18 -31.80
CA PRO A 179 -1.72 -6.50 -33.22
C PRO A 179 -2.23 -5.33 -34.06
N GLN A 180 -1.60 -5.11 -35.23
CA GLN A 180 -2.00 -4.11 -36.22
C GLN A 180 -3.32 -4.48 -36.90
N ASP A 181 -4.21 -3.50 -37.05
CA ASP A 181 -5.43 -3.57 -37.84
C ASP A 181 -5.11 -3.70 -39.34
N VAL A 182 -5.74 -4.68 -40.01
CA VAL A 182 -5.86 -4.71 -41.48
C VAL A 182 -7.33 -4.90 -41.84
N ASP A 183 -7.79 -3.98 -42.68
CA ASP A 183 -9.15 -3.73 -43.17
C ASP A 183 -9.81 -4.93 -43.89
N GLY A 184 -11.13 -5.06 -43.73
CA GLY A 184 -11.91 -6.16 -44.30
C GLY A 184 -13.40 -6.05 -44.01
N SER A 185 -14.13 -5.37 -44.90
CA SER A 185 -15.59 -5.32 -45.03
C SER A 185 -16.29 -6.65 -44.69
N LEU A 186 -17.33 -6.61 -43.84
CA LEU A 186 -18.54 -7.46 -43.90
C LEU A 186 -19.60 -6.96 -42.90
N SER A 187 -20.84 -6.78 -43.36
CA SER A 187 -22.02 -6.32 -42.61
C SER A 187 -22.39 -7.25 -41.44
N PRO A 188 -23.04 -6.76 -40.37
CA PRO A 188 -23.39 -7.60 -39.22
C PRO A 188 -24.60 -8.51 -39.50
N PRO A 189 -24.61 -9.76 -39.00
CA PRO A 189 -25.78 -10.63 -39.05
C PRO A 189 -26.81 -10.26 -37.97
N ILE A 190 -28.08 -10.44 -38.34
CA ILE A 190 -29.28 -10.23 -37.51
C ILE A 190 -29.28 -11.21 -36.32
N SER A 191 -29.50 -10.71 -35.10
CA SER A 191 -29.65 -11.56 -33.91
C SER A 191 -31.01 -12.28 -33.89
N PRO A 192 -31.06 -13.56 -33.47
CA PRO A 192 -32.32 -14.23 -33.16
C PRO A 192 -32.85 -13.76 -31.79
N HIS A 193 -34.12 -13.36 -31.76
CA HIS A 193 -34.86 -13.05 -30.54
C HIS A 193 -34.92 -14.27 -29.61
N LEU A 194 -34.52 -14.11 -28.34
CA LEU A 194 -34.89 -15.03 -27.25
C LEU A 194 -36.29 -14.66 -26.72
N PRO A 195 -37.15 -15.65 -26.44
CA PRO A 195 -38.52 -15.41 -25.98
C PRO A 195 -38.56 -14.88 -24.55
N LYS A 196 -39.52 -13.99 -24.29
CA LYS A 196 -39.88 -13.51 -22.95
C LYS A 196 -40.43 -14.68 -22.13
N ILE A 197 -40.00 -14.79 -20.88
CA ILE A 197 -40.60 -15.66 -19.87
C ILE A 197 -41.63 -14.79 -19.16
N ASP A 198 -42.90 -15.16 -19.26
CA ASP A 198 -43.99 -14.56 -18.50
C ASP A 198 -44.05 -15.21 -17.11
N GLU A 199 -44.01 -14.38 -16.06
CA GLU A 199 -44.73 -14.57 -14.78
C GLU A 199 -44.93 -13.19 -14.12
#